data_AF-J4I2Z9-F1
#
_entry.id   AF-J4I2Z9-F1
#
_cell.length_a   1.000
_cell.length_b   1.000
_cell.length_c   1.000
_cell.angle_alpha   90.00
_cell.angle_beta   90.00
_cell.angle_gamma   90.00
#
_symmetry.space_group_name_H-M   'P 1'
#
loop_
_entity.id
_entity.type
_entity.pdbx_description
1 polymer ?
#
loop_
_entity_poly.entity_id
_entity_poly.type
_entity_poly.pdbx_seq_one_letter_code
_entity_poly.pdbx_strand_id
1 'polypeptide(L)'
;MSNNNSGAVNKPKQFEGDKGKSKEFLDELYLYFAGNPNKIQTDKDKVQCTLSYIKGPAQFFVHTIITDAKEPISDSEDAPLKGLPSWANFRKSFIQTFGVEDNTQAALNEISKCTWASGLNKLGQIRELQHLIPPALLIKIAA
;
A
#
# COMPACT_ATOMS: atom_id res chain seq x y z
N MET A 1 -13.57 -40.54 -11.55
CA MET A 1 -13.67 -39.07 -11.44
C MET A 1 -12.47 -38.59 -10.63
N SER A 2 -11.43 -38.10 -11.30
CA SER A 2 -10.24 -37.58 -10.61
C SER A 2 -10.54 -36.18 -10.08
N ASN A 3 -10.39 -35.99 -8.78
CA ASN A 3 -10.45 -34.69 -8.12
C ASN A 3 -9.27 -33.84 -8.63
N ASN A 4 -9.56 -32.92 -9.54
CA ASN A 4 -8.62 -31.88 -9.94
C ASN A 4 -8.59 -30.81 -8.85
N ASN A 5 -7.87 -31.07 -7.75
CA ASN A 5 -7.35 -30.00 -6.91
C ASN A 5 -6.20 -29.32 -7.67
N SER A 6 -6.51 -28.64 -8.79
CA SER A 6 -5.54 -27.77 -9.45
C SER A 6 -5.17 -26.67 -8.46
N GLY A 7 -3.89 -26.34 -8.33
CA GLY A 7 -3.35 -25.32 -7.41
C GLY A 7 -3.97 -23.92 -7.61
N ALA A 8 -5.22 -23.76 -7.19
CA ALA A 8 -5.97 -22.54 -7.26
C ALA A 8 -5.47 -21.62 -6.16
N VAL A 9 -4.83 -20.52 -6.55
CA VAL A 9 -4.48 -19.48 -5.60
C VAL A 9 -5.77 -18.89 -5.02
N ASN A 10 -5.80 -18.76 -3.69
CA ASN A 10 -6.95 -18.21 -2.98
C ASN A 10 -7.27 -16.80 -3.49
N LYS A 11 -8.56 -16.50 -3.58
CA LYS A 11 -9.02 -15.16 -3.93
C LYS A 11 -8.66 -14.19 -2.79
N PRO A 12 -8.27 -12.94 -3.11
CA PRO A 12 -8.09 -11.89 -2.09
C PRO A 12 -9.38 -11.68 -1.30
N LYS A 13 -9.22 -11.30 -0.04
CA LYS A 13 -10.36 -10.84 0.77
C LYS A 13 -10.84 -9.47 0.27
N GLN A 14 -12.10 -9.14 0.57
CA GLN A 14 -12.60 -7.80 0.30
C GLN A 14 -11.86 -6.78 1.17
N PHE A 15 -11.54 -5.63 0.58
CA PHE A 15 -10.91 -4.53 1.27
C PHE A 15 -11.92 -3.43 1.57
N GLU A 16 -12.14 -3.17 2.85
CA GLU A 16 -13.13 -2.22 3.35
C GLU A 16 -12.54 -0.87 3.77
N GLY A 17 -11.21 -0.70 3.66
CA GLY A 17 -10.52 0.56 3.98
C GLY A 17 -9.66 0.53 5.24
N ASP A 18 -9.50 -0.64 5.87
CA ASP A 18 -8.63 -0.82 7.03
C ASP A 18 -7.17 -0.56 6.66
N LYS A 19 -6.62 0.55 7.15
CA LYS A 19 -5.24 0.96 6.85
C LYS A 19 -4.22 -0.09 7.32
N GLY A 20 -4.48 -0.76 8.43
CA GLY A 20 -3.60 -1.81 8.96
C GLY A 20 -3.50 -3.04 8.07
N LYS A 21 -4.50 -3.26 7.19
CA LYS A 21 -4.55 -4.39 6.25
C LYS A 21 -4.21 -4.00 4.80
N SER A 22 -3.88 -2.73 4.55
CA SER A 22 -3.57 -2.25 3.20
C SER A 22 -2.43 -3.03 2.54
N LYS A 23 -1.36 -3.34 3.31
CA LYS A 23 -0.23 -4.13 2.83
C LYS A 23 -0.62 -5.60 2.61
N GLU A 24 -1.31 -6.22 3.57
CA GLU A 24 -1.80 -7.61 3.46
C GLU A 24 -2.65 -7.76 2.18
N PHE A 25 -3.57 -6.83 1.93
CA PHE A 25 -4.40 -6.83 0.73
C PHE A 25 -3.59 -6.73 -0.56
N LEU A 26 -2.56 -5.86 -0.62
CA LEU A 26 -1.68 -5.77 -1.79
C LEU A 26 -0.86 -7.05 -2.01
N ASP A 27 -0.41 -7.70 -0.94
CA ASP A 27 0.33 -8.95 -1.00
C ASP A 27 -0.59 -10.11 -1.47
N GLU A 28 -1.83 -10.19 -0.97
CA GLU A 28 -2.84 -11.14 -1.45
C GLU A 28 -3.14 -10.95 -2.94
N LEU A 29 -3.29 -9.71 -3.41
CA LEU A 29 -3.49 -9.40 -4.82
C LEU A 29 -2.29 -9.82 -5.68
N TYR A 30 -1.06 -9.56 -5.22
CA TYR A 30 0.14 -9.96 -5.93
C TYR A 30 0.18 -11.48 -6.14
N LEU A 31 -0.08 -12.25 -5.08
CA LEU A 31 -0.15 -13.71 -5.16
C LEU A 31 -1.27 -14.16 -6.11
N TYR A 32 -2.44 -13.54 -6.03
CA TYR A 32 -3.56 -13.87 -6.91
C TYR A 32 -3.24 -13.60 -8.38
N PHE A 33 -2.57 -12.49 -8.70
CA PHE A 33 -2.15 -12.19 -10.07
C PHE A 33 -1.11 -13.18 -10.58
N ALA A 34 -0.10 -13.49 -9.75
CA ALA A 34 0.93 -14.47 -10.08
C ALA A 34 0.35 -15.88 -10.30
N GLY A 35 -0.71 -16.24 -9.58
CA GLY A 35 -1.44 -17.49 -9.75
C GLY A 35 -2.39 -17.53 -10.96
N ASN A 36 -2.71 -16.38 -11.56
CA ASN A 36 -3.67 -16.26 -12.66
C ASN A 36 -3.09 -15.49 -13.87
N PRO A 37 -1.89 -15.84 -14.36
CA PRO A 37 -1.18 -15.04 -15.36
C PRO A 37 -1.94 -14.95 -16.68
N ASN A 38 -2.70 -15.98 -17.06
CA ASN A 38 -3.47 -15.98 -18.31
C ASN A 38 -4.68 -15.03 -18.27
N LYS A 39 -5.20 -14.71 -17.09
CA LYS A 39 -6.38 -13.85 -16.92
C LYS A 39 -6.04 -12.41 -16.55
N ILE A 40 -4.89 -12.20 -15.89
CA ILE A 40 -4.49 -10.90 -15.36
C ILE A 40 -3.10 -10.59 -15.91
N GLN A 41 -3.07 -10.05 -17.12
CA GLN A 41 -1.83 -9.82 -17.86
C GLN A 41 -1.43 -8.35 -17.82
N THR A 42 -2.39 -7.48 -18.13
CA THR A 42 -2.14 -6.06 -18.30
C THR A 42 -2.35 -5.29 -17.00
N ASP A 43 -1.80 -4.08 -16.95
CA ASP A 43 -2.06 -3.17 -15.84
C ASP A 43 -3.55 -2.83 -15.71
N LYS A 44 -4.25 -2.71 -16.84
CA LYS A 44 -5.71 -2.55 -16.87
C LYS A 44 -6.41 -3.70 -16.16
N ASP A 45 -6.01 -4.95 -16.44
CA ASP A 45 -6.60 -6.13 -15.80
C ASP A 45 -6.36 -6.14 -14.29
N LYS A 46 -5.14 -5.79 -13.86
CA LYS A 46 -4.78 -5.72 -12.43
C LYS A 46 -5.59 -4.65 -11.69
N VAL A 47 -5.72 -3.46 -12.28
CA VAL A 47 -6.50 -2.37 -11.68
C VAL A 47 -7.98 -2.73 -11.63
N GLN A 48 -8.56 -3.22 -12.73
CA GLN A 48 -9.96 -3.63 -12.78
C GLN A 48 -10.25 -4.78 -11.79
N CYS A 49 -9.36 -5.76 -11.70
CA CYS A 49 -9.46 -6.85 -10.74
C CYS A 49 -9.43 -6.30 -9.30
N THR A 50 -8.45 -5.45 -8.99
CA THR A 50 -8.33 -4.86 -7.64
C THR A 50 -9.56 -4.06 -7.24
N LEU A 51 -10.06 -3.20 -8.13
CA LEU A 51 -11.26 -2.39 -7.88
C LEU A 51 -12.49 -3.25 -7.56
N SER A 52 -12.58 -4.46 -8.13
CA SER A 52 -13.69 -5.38 -7.86
C SER A 52 -13.71 -5.93 -6.41
N TYR A 53 -12.56 -5.95 -5.74
CA TYR A 53 -12.41 -6.41 -4.36
C TYR A 53 -12.51 -5.28 -3.32
N ILE A 54 -12.53 -4.01 -3.73
CA ILE A 54 -12.72 -2.87 -2.82
C ILE A 54 -14.22 -2.64 -2.63
N LYS A 55 -14.68 -2.69 -1.38
CA LYS A 55 -16.10 -2.60 -1.00
C LYS A 55 -16.27 -1.77 0.26
N GLY A 56 -17.52 -1.58 0.67
CA GLY A 56 -17.85 -0.93 1.93
C GLY A 56 -17.35 0.52 1.99
N PRO A 57 -16.82 0.97 3.15
CA PRO A 57 -16.37 2.34 3.34
C PRO A 57 -15.29 2.79 2.34
N ALA A 58 -14.42 1.90 1.86
CA ALA A 58 -13.39 2.22 0.86
C ALA A 58 -13.93 2.45 -0.56
N GLN A 59 -15.23 2.27 -0.81
CA GLN A 59 -15.80 2.41 -2.15
C GLN A 59 -15.64 3.83 -2.72
N PHE A 60 -15.46 4.87 -1.89
CA PHE A 60 -15.14 6.22 -2.39
C PHE A 60 -13.90 6.22 -3.30
N PHE A 61 -12.88 5.45 -2.95
CA PHE A 61 -11.63 5.36 -3.72
C PHE A 61 -11.89 4.77 -5.11
N VAL A 62 -12.78 3.77 -5.21
CA VAL A 62 -13.20 3.20 -6.50
C VAL A 62 -13.89 4.27 -7.35
N HIS A 63 -14.77 5.07 -6.76
CA HIS A 63 -15.44 6.16 -7.47
C HIS A 63 -14.43 7.20 -7.96
N THR A 64 -13.46 7.60 -7.13
CA THR A 64 -12.40 8.55 -7.53
C THR A 64 -11.63 8.05 -8.76
N ILE A 65 -11.19 6.79 -8.76
CA ILE A 65 -10.45 6.22 -9.88
C ILE A 65 -11.31 6.13 -11.14
N ILE A 66 -12.58 5.73 -11.02
CA ILE A 66 -13.48 5.63 -12.18
C ILE A 66 -13.82 7.01 -12.75
N THR A 67 -14.04 8.01 -11.89
CA THR A 67 -14.29 9.38 -12.32
C THR A 67 -13.09 9.94 -13.09
N ASP A 68 -11.87 9.84 -12.53
CA ASP A 68 -10.64 10.29 -13.20
C ASP A 68 -10.41 9.54 -14.54
N ALA A 69 -10.69 8.24 -14.58
CA ALA A 69 -10.56 7.45 -15.80
C ALA A 69 -11.58 7.83 -16.89
N LYS A 70 -12.71 8.43 -16.51
CA LYS A 70 -13.75 8.92 -17.40
C LYS A 70 -13.56 10.39 -17.79
N GLU A 71 -12.55 11.07 -17.26
CA GLU A 71 -12.24 12.42 -17.72
C GLU A 71 -11.63 12.36 -19.14
N PRO A 72 -12.07 13.25 -20.04
CA PRO A 72 -11.45 13.38 -21.35
C PRO A 72 -10.05 13.99 -21.22
N ILE A 73 -9.14 13.59 -22.11
CA ILE A 73 -7.75 14.10 -22.10
C ILE A 73 -7.67 15.55 -22.62
N SER A 74 -8.75 16.07 -23.22
CA SER A 74 -8.87 17.41 -23.80
C SER A 74 -10.34 17.83 -23.83
N ASP A 75 -10.60 19.14 -23.92
CA ASP A 75 -11.96 19.72 -24.04
C ASP A 75 -12.65 19.45 -25.40
N SER A 76 -12.03 18.69 -26.30
CA SER A 76 -12.64 18.29 -27.58
C SER A 76 -13.72 17.21 -27.34
N GLU A 77 -14.88 17.34 -28.00
CA GLU A 77 -15.99 16.38 -27.87
C GLU A 77 -15.61 14.94 -28.27
N ASP A 78 -14.61 14.77 -29.15
CA ASP A 78 -14.09 13.48 -29.60
C ASP A 78 -12.84 13.03 -28.83
N ALA A 79 -12.45 13.75 -27.76
CA ALA A 79 -11.24 13.42 -27.02
C ALA A 79 -11.36 12.03 -26.36
N PRO A 80 -10.32 11.18 -26.49
CA PRO A 80 -10.31 9.92 -25.79
C PRO A 80 -10.32 10.15 -24.27
N LEU A 81 -10.96 9.22 -23.55
CA LEU A 81 -10.92 9.19 -22.11
C LEU A 81 -9.52 8.81 -21.61
N LYS A 82 -9.14 9.37 -20.47
CA LYS A 82 -7.85 9.10 -19.80
C LYS A 82 -7.61 7.60 -19.57
N GLY A 83 -8.69 6.87 -19.25
CA GLY A 83 -8.63 5.45 -18.97
C GLY A 83 -8.11 5.13 -17.57
N LEU A 84 -8.08 3.84 -17.22
CA LEU A 84 -7.59 3.40 -15.91
C LEU A 84 -6.09 3.71 -15.75
N PRO A 85 -5.63 4.05 -14.54
CA PRO A 85 -4.21 4.29 -14.28
C PRO A 85 -3.37 3.03 -14.51
N SER A 86 -2.07 3.20 -14.70
CA SER A 86 -1.12 2.09 -14.62
C SER A 86 -1.15 1.44 -13.23
N TRP A 87 -0.69 0.18 -13.13
CA TRP A 87 -0.68 -0.53 -11.86
C TRP A 87 0.22 0.18 -10.83
N ALA A 88 1.34 0.76 -11.28
CA ALA A 88 2.25 1.52 -10.43
C ALA A 88 1.58 2.79 -9.86
N ASN A 89 0.89 3.56 -10.71
CA ASN A 89 0.18 4.77 -10.27
C ASN A 89 -0.98 4.42 -9.33
N PHE A 90 -1.74 3.37 -9.65
CA PHE A 90 -2.79 2.86 -8.77
C PHE A 90 -2.24 2.49 -7.38
N ARG A 91 -1.16 1.70 -7.30
CA ARG A 91 -0.56 1.31 -6.02
C ARG A 91 -0.10 2.52 -5.22
N LYS A 92 0.50 3.51 -5.88
CA LYS A 92 0.91 4.76 -5.24
C LYS A 92 -0.29 5.49 -4.62
N SER A 93 -1.35 5.71 -5.38
CA SER A 93 -2.57 6.34 -4.87
C SER A 93 -3.23 5.52 -3.76
N PHE A 94 -3.28 4.20 -3.89
CA PHE A 94 -3.84 3.31 -2.88
C PHE A 94 -3.07 3.40 -1.54
N ILE A 95 -1.73 3.35 -1.59
CA ILE A 95 -0.89 3.49 -0.40
C ILE A 95 -0.99 4.90 0.19
N GLN A 96 -1.10 5.94 -0.63
CA GLN A 96 -1.34 7.30 -0.13
C GLN A 96 -2.67 7.42 0.62
N THR A 97 -3.72 6.75 0.15
CA THR A 97 -5.04 6.79 0.79
C THR A 97 -5.15 5.89 2.02
N PHE A 98 -4.67 4.65 1.91
CA PHE A 98 -4.90 3.59 2.89
C PHE A 98 -3.63 3.08 3.57
N GLY A 99 -2.45 3.56 3.19
CA GLY A 99 -1.22 3.20 3.89
C GLY A 99 -1.27 3.63 5.35
N VAL A 100 -0.67 2.82 6.21
CA VAL A 100 -0.34 3.27 7.56
C VAL A 100 0.71 4.35 7.41
N GLU A 101 0.44 5.53 7.98
CA GLU A 101 1.42 6.60 8.03
C GLU A 101 2.63 6.07 8.80
N ASP A 102 3.78 6.02 8.13
CA ASP A 102 5.03 5.61 8.75
C ASP A 102 5.48 6.74 9.69
N ASN A 103 4.90 6.72 10.88
CA ASN A 103 5.23 7.63 11.96
C ASN A 103 6.61 7.33 12.56
N THR A 104 7.42 6.44 11.98
CA THR A 104 8.80 6.22 12.40
C THR A 104 9.60 7.53 12.37
N GLN A 105 9.44 8.38 11.35
CA GLN A 105 10.14 9.67 11.33
C GLN A 105 9.61 10.66 12.38
N ALA A 106 8.30 10.65 12.63
CA ALA A 106 7.70 11.45 13.69
C ALA A 106 8.18 10.98 15.08
N ALA A 107 8.21 9.66 15.30
CA ALA A 107 8.74 9.04 16.50
C ALA A 107 10.23 9.31 16.68
N LEU A 108 11.04 9.22 15.61
CA LEU A 108 12.45 9.60 15.63
C LEU A 108 12.64 11.09 15.94
N ASN A 109 11.78 11.96 15.41
CA ASN A 109 11.81 13.39 15.72
C ASN A 109 11.43 13.67 17.18
N GLU A 110 10.44 12.97 17.74
CA GLU A 110 10.11 13.07 19.18
C GLU A 110 11.23 12.50 20.07
N ILE A 111 11.81 11.36 19.71
CA ILE A 111 12.99 10.80 20.39
C ILE A 111 14.15 11.80 20.36
N SER A 112 14.40 12.43 19.19
CA SER A 112 15.43 13.46 19.02
C SER A 112 15.22 14.64 19.96
N LYS A 113 13.98 15.14 20.11
CA LYS A 113 13.64 16.22 21.07
C LYS A 113 13.92 15.80 22.51
N CYS A 114 13.61 14.57 22.90
CA CYS A 114 13.91 14.05 24.25
C CYS A 114 15.42 13.98 24.52
N THR A 115 16.25 13.64 23.53
CA THR A 115 17.71 13.57 23.69
C THR A 115 18.37 14.91 24.03
N TRP A 116 17.84 16.05 23.56
CA TRP A 116 18.39 17.38 23.89
C TRP A 116 18.07 17.85 25.30
N ALA A 117 17.01 17.31 25.93
CA ALA A 117 16.63 17.66 27.29
C ALA A 117 17.46 16.92 28.35
N SER A 118 18.00 15.74 28.00
CA SER A 118 18.87 14.97 28.88
C SER A 118 20.31 15.45 28.71
N GLY A 119 20.91 16.07 29.72
CA GLY A 119 22.33 16.50 29.74
C GLY A 119 23.36 15.36 29.69
N LEU A 120 23.01 14.23 29.06
CA LEU A 120 23.81 13.04 28.89
C LEU A 120 24.78 13.18 27.70
N ASN A 121 25.95 12.57 27.81
CA ASN A 121 26.88 12.44 26.69
C ASN A 121 26.34 11.42 25.65
N LYS A 122 26.88 11.43 24.43
CA LYS A 122 26.46 10.55 23.31
C LYS A 122 26.31 9.07 23.70
N LEU A 123 27.21 8.55 24.54
CA LEU A 123 27.19 7.14 24.97
C LEU A 123 26.06 6.84 25.98
N GLY A 124 25.76 7.78 26.88
CA GLY A 124 24.63 7.67 27.81
C GLY A 124 23.29 7.66 27.08
N GLN A 125 23.15 8.47 26.03
CA GLN A 125 21.94 8.54 25.21
C GLN A 125 21.68 7.24 24.43
N ILE A 126 22.74 6.66 23.83
CA ILE A 126 22.61 5.39 23.07
C ILE A 126 22.17 4.24 23.98
N ARG A 127 22.69 4.17 25.21
CA ARG A 127 22.38 3.08 26.15
C ARG A 127 20.93 3.12 26.64
N GLU A 128 20.37 4.30 26.90
CA GLU A 128 18.95 4.46 27.28
C GLU A 128 18.00 4.13 26.11
N LEU A 129 18.36 4.54 24.89
CA LEU A 129 17.52 4.30 23.70
C LEU A 129 17.52 2.84 23.22
N GLN A 130 18.50 2.02 23.62
CA GLN A 130 18.55 0.59 23.28
C GLN A 130 17.35 -0.22 23.81
N HIS A 131 16.70 0.24 24.88
CA HIS A 131 15.50 -0.41 25.44
C HIS A 131 14.20 -0.01 24.74
N LEU A 132 14.21 1.08 23.96
CA LEU A 132 13.02 1.66 23.30
C LEU A 132 12.98 1.38 21.80
N ILE A 133 14.08 0.94 21.20
CA ILE A 133 14.18 0.68 19.77
C ILE A 133 14.20 -0.84 19.53
N PRO A 134 13.28 -1.39 18.72
CA PRO A 134 13.34 -2.78 18.29
C PRO A 134 14.69 -3.11 17.64
N PRO A 135 15.32 -4.27 17.91
CA PRO A 135 16.68 -4.57 17.45
C PRO A 135 16.92 -4.39 15.94
N ALA A 136 15.87 -4.59 15.14
CA ALA A 136 15.91 -4.44 13.68
C ALA A 136 16.17 -3.00 13.19
N LEU A 137 15.93 -1.97 14.02
CA LEU A 137 16.12 -0.56 13.67
C LEU A 137 17.44 0.03 14.17
N LEU A 138 18.17 -0.68 15.05
CA LEU A 138 19.47 -0.23 15.57
C LEU A 138 20.55 -0.10 14.48
N ILE A 139 20.42 -0.85 13.38
CA ILE A 139 21.41 -0.91 12.30
C ILE A 139 21.50 0.41 11.51
N LYS A 140 20.46 1.27 11.53
CA LYS A 140 20.45 2.54 10.77
C LYS A 140 21.08 3.74 11.48
N ILE A 141 21.34 3.64 12.79
CA ILE A 141 21.88 4.77 13.59
C ILE A 141 23.42 4.69 13.71
N ALA A 142 24.02 3.57 13.31
CA ALA A 142 25.47 3.31 13.45
C ALA A 142 26.29 3.52 12.16
N ALA A 143 25.71 4.07 11.09
CA ALA A 143 26.38 4.47 9.85
C ALA A 143 26.36 5.99 9.71
#